data_AF-A0A498R2C9-F1
#
_entry.id   AF-A0A498R2C9-F1
#
_cell.length_a   1.000
_cell.length_b   1.000
_cell.length_c   1.000
_cell.angle_alpha   90.00
_cell.angle_beta   90.00
_cell.angle_gamma   90.00
#
_symmetry.space_group_name_H-M   'P 1'
#
loop_
_entity.id
_entity.type
_entity.pdbx_description
1 polymer ?
#
loop_
_entity_poly.entity_id
_entity_poly.type
_entity_poly.pdbx_seq_one_letter_code
_entity_poly.pdbx_strand_id
1 'polypeptide(L)'
;MECEKIIVRNKIYRKGDLVSKLILLTVDYNFSSDSDFKKHYGMDTIMKELFDEEVEKSDFESTQIYQKYLEVKKTGEDNEFFQVMYKIKDDLGIKISEHIYLHHIATGLAIKENRIVPWECVDSKLYIADTWWESDDNIIDDMRNLSIIEFLSKYKGY
;
A
#
# COMPACT_ATOMS: atom_id res chain seq x y z
N MET A 1 20.94 0.32 -8.42
CA MET A 1 19.66 -0.16 -9.01
C MET A 1 18.54 0.45 -8.18
N GLU A 2 17.77 1.37 -8.77
CA GLU A 2 16.79 2.17 -8.06
C GLU A 2 15.65 1.29 -7.52
N CYS A 3 15.28 1.46 -6.26
CA CYS A 3 14.17 0.73 -5.65
C CYS A 3 12.85 1.42 -6.00
N GLU A 4 11.85 0.65 -6.44
CA GLU A 4 10.55 1.20 -6.79
C GLU A 4 9.91 1.89 -5.56
N LYS A 5 9.47 3.13 -5.73
CA LYS A 5 8.66 3.84 -4.74
C LYS A 5 7.18 3.56 -4.98
N ILE A 6 6.46 3.21 -3.93
CA ILE A 6 5.02 2.90 -3.95
C ILE A 6 4.27 3.85 -3.02
N ILE A 7 3.03 4.16 -3.39
CA ILE A 7 2.11 4.95 -2.57
C ILE A 7 1.21 3.98 -1.81
N VAL A 8 1.25 4.07 -0.49
CA VAL A 8 0.59 3.14 0.43
C VAL A 8 -0.43 3.87 1.27
N ARG A 9 -1.63 3.32 1.39
CA ARG A 9 -2.69 3.84 2.24
C ARG A 9 -2.32 3.70 3.73
N ASN A 10 -2.53 4.74 4.52
CA ASN A 10 -2.24 4.77 5.97
C ASN A 10 -3.07 3.77 6.78
N LYS A 11 -4.25 3.39 6.29
CA LYS A 11 -5.13 2.42 6.94
C LYS A 11 -4.52 1.03 6.83
N ILE A 12 -4.46 0.33 7.97
CA ILE A 12 -4.10 -1.09 8.02
C ILE A 12 -5.36 -1.92 7.82
N TYR A 13 -5.32 -2.84 6.87
CA TYR A 13 -6.42 -3.73 6.55
C TYR A 13 -6.14 -5.14 7.04
N ARG A 14 -7.15 -6.00 7.11
CA ARG A 14 -6.92 -7.44 7.27
C ARG A 14 -6.92 -8.06 5.89
N LYS A 15 -5.75 -8.55 5.42
CA LYS A 15 -5.62 -9.15 4.07
C LYS A 15 -6.64 -10.27 3.83
N GLY A 16 -6.83 -11.15 4.81
CA GLY A 16 -7.84 -12.21 4.74
C GLY A 16 -9.26 -11.69 4.52
N ASP A 17 -9.62 -10.59 5.20
CA ASP A 17 -10.95 -9.98 5.07
C ASP A 17 -11.10 -9.33 3.70
N LEU A 18 -10.09 -8.59 3.22
CA LEU A 18 -10.10 -7.96 1.90
C LEU A 18 -10.27 -9.00 0.78
N VAL A 19 -9.48 -10.08 0.81
CA VAL A 19 -9.56 -11.14 -0.20
C VAL A 19 -10.92 -11.83 -0.14
N SER A 20 -11.42 -12.13 1.07
CA SER A 20 -12.74 -12.77 1.24
C SER A 20 -13.87 -11.90 0.71
N LYS A 21 -13.85 -10.59 1.01
CA LYS A 21 -14.82 -9.61 0.50
C LYS A 21 -14.76 -9.49 -1.02
N LEU A 22 -13.55 -9.47 -1.61
CA LEU A 22 -13.40 -9.44 -3.06
C LEU A 22 -13.99 -10.70 -3.72
N ILE A 23 -13.74 -11.88 -3.15
CA ILE A 23 -14.33 -13.14 -3.62
C ILE A 23 -15.87 -13.07 -3.54
N LEU A 24 -16.43 -12.59 -2.43
CA LEU A 24 -17.88 -12.44 -2.28
C LEU A 24 -18.48 -11.46 -3.31
N LEU A 25 -17.78 -10.38 -3.63
CA LEU A 25 -18.19 -9.42 -4.67
C LEU A 25 -18.01 -9.96 -6.10
N THR A 26 -17.36 -11.10 -6.30
CA THR A 26 -17.06 -11.63 -7.63
C THR A 26 -17.58 -13.04 -7.85
N VAL A 27 -18.15 -13.69 -6.82
CA VAL A 27 -18.59 -15.10 -6.87
C VAL A 27 -19.67 -15.34 -7.92
N ASP A 28 -20.61 -14.39 -8.07
CA ASP A 28 -21.74 -14.49 -9.00
C ASP A 28 -21.46 -13.84 -10.36
N TYR A 29 -20.30 -13.18 -10.52
CA TYR A 29 -19.98 -12.35 -11.68
C TYR A 29 -18.54 -12.54 -12.14
N ASN A 30 -18.36 -13.09 -13.34
CA ASN A 30 -17.04 -13.15 -13.98
C ASN A 30 -16.77 -11.84 -14.73
N PHE A 31 -16.13 -10.88 -14.05
CA PHE A 31 -15.75 -9.62 -14.68
C PHE A 31 -14.62 -9.82 -15.69
N SER A 32 -14.80 -9.29 -16.89
CA SER A 32 -13.79 -9.31 -17.96
C SER A 32 -12.66 -8.32 -17.73
N SER A 33 -12.89 -7.27 -16.92
CA SER A 33 -11.93 -6.23 -16.59
C SER A 33 -12.24 -5.56 -15.23
N ASP A 34 -11.27 -4.82 -14.67
CA ASP A 34 -11.50 -3.98 -13.48
C ASP A 34 -12.46 -2.81 -13.78
N SER A 35 -12.49 -2.31 -15.02
CA SER A 35 -13.43 -1.27 -15.44
C SER A 35 -14.88 -1.76 -15.37
N ASP A 36 -15.14 -3.00 -15.80
CA ASP A 36 -16.47 -3.61 -15.70
C ASP A 36 -16.89 -3.79 -14.23
N PHE A 37 -15.96 -4.22 -13.37
CA PHE A 37 -16.16 -4.34 -11.93
C PHE A 37 -16.52 -2.98 -11.29
N LYS A 38 -15.74 -1.93 -11.59
CA LYS A 38 -15.97 -0.56 -11.11
C LYS A 38 -17.28 0.02 -11.61
N LYS A 39 -17.65 -0.26 -12.86
CA LYS A 39 -18.93 0.17 -13.45
C LYS A 39 -20.14 -0.55 -12.83
N HIS A 40 -19.99 -1.82 -12.47
CA HIS A 40 -21.07 -2.61 -11.88
C HIS A 40 -21.38 -2.18 -10.45
N TYR A 41 -20.36 -2.08 -9.58
CA TYR A 41 -20.57 -1.77 -8.16
C TYR A 41 -20.57 -0.28 -7.85
N GLY A 42 -19.86 0.53 -8.63
CA GLY A 42 -19.53 1.91 -8.26
C GLY A 42 -18.43 1.95 -7.20
N MET A 43 -17.60 3.00 -7.26
CA MET A 43 -16.49 3.15 -6.31
C MET A 43 -16.94 3.40 -4.88
N ASP A 44 -18.10 4.01 -4.67
CA ASP A 44 -18.67 4.19 -3.32
C ASP A 44 -18.97 2.84 -2.65
N THR A 45 -19.60 1.92 -3.38
CA THR A 45 -19.84 0.55 -2.90
C THR A 45 -18.54 -0.22 -2.72
N ILE A 46 -17.60 -0.11 -3.67
CA ILE A 46 -16.30 -0.79 -3.55
C ILE A 46 -15.54 -0.32 -2.31
N MET A 47 -15.41 1.00 -2.11
CA MET A 47 -14.72 1.55 -0.94
C MET A 47 -15.38 1.11 0.37
N LYS A 48 -16.72 1.11 0.41
CA LYS A 48 -17.46 0.70 1.60
C LYS A 48 -17.35 -0.80 1.87
N GLU A 49 -17.75 -1.64 0.92
CA GLU A 49 -17.89 -3.09 1.13
C GLU A 49 -16.52 -3.78 1.18
N LEU A 50 -15.59 -3.40 0.30
CA LEU A 50 -14.26 -4.02 0.24
C LEU A 50 -13.31 -3.42 1.28
N PHE A 51 -13.23 -2.09 1.37
CA PHE A 51 -12.21 -1.40 2.18
C PHE A 51 -12.72 -0.86 3.52
N ASP A 52 -14.01 -0.99 3.84
CA ASP A 52 -14.66 -0.39 5.03
C ASP A 52 -14.39 1.12 5.13
N GLU A 53 -14.45 1.82 3.99
CA GLU A 53 -14.23 3.27 3.89
C GLU A 53 -15.41 3.93 3.19
N GLU A 54 -16.04 4.89 3.86
CA GLU A 54 -17.08 5.70 3.26
C GLU A 54 -16.47 6.83 2.43
N VAL A 55 -16.98 7.02 1.21
CA VAL A 55 -16.61 8.12 0.32
C VAL A 55 -17.86 8.88 -0.11
N GLU A 56 -17.76 10.20 -0.21
CA GLU A 56 -18.88 11.06 -0.62
C GLU A 56 -19.29 10.77 -2.08
N LYS A 57 -20.60 10.67 -2.34
CA LYS A 57 -21.12 10.14 -3.61
C LYS A 57 -21.09 11.16 -4.75
N SER A 58 -20.42 10.80 -5.85
CA SER A 58 -20.94 10.74 -7.23
C SER A 58 -19.79 10.61 -8.24
N ASP A 59 -18.62 11.14 -7.89
CA ASP A 59 -17.38 11.02 -8.66
C ASP A 59 -16.21 10.66 -7.74
N PHE A 60 -15.65 9.46 -7.90
CA PHE A 60 -14.53 8.99 -7.09
C PHE A 60 -13.30 9.88 -7.24
N GLU A 61 -13.08 10.44 -8.43
CA GLU A 61 -11.92 11.29 -8.67
C GLU A 61 -12.03 12.60 -7.89
N SER A 62 -13.26 13.09 -7.66
CA SER A 62 -13.50 14.29 -6.84
C SER A 62 -13.33 14.07 -5.33
N THR A 63 -13.24 12.81 -4.87
CA THR A 63 -13.16 12.50 -3.44
C THR A 63 -11.85 12.98 -2.82
N GLN A 64 -11.90 13.36 -1.53
CA GLN A 64 -10.71 13.78 -0.79
C GLN A 64 -9.59 12.73 -0.84
N ILE A 65 -9.92 11.45 -0.68
CA ILE A 65 -8.93 10.37 -0.71
C ILE A 65 -8.23 10.28 -2.08
N TYR A 66 -8.94 10.44 -3.19
CA TYR A 66 -8.32 10.39 -4.51
C TYR A 66 -7.48 11.65 -4.80
N GLN A 67 -7.97 12.83 -4.42
CA GLN A 67 -7.20 14.08 -4.56
C GLN A 67 -5.89 14.03 -3.75
N LYS A 68 -5.94 13.43 -2.56
CA LYS A 68 -4.77 13.22 -1.71
C LYS A 68 -3.81 12.19 -2.27
N TYR A 69 -4.31 11.17 -2.96
CA TYR A 69 -3.45 10.26 -3.74
C TYR A 69 -2.73 11.00 -4.89
N LEU A 70 -3.44 11.86 -5.64
CA LEU A 70 -2.83 12.65 -6.72
C LEU A 70 -1.79 13.64 -6.19
N GLU A 71 -2.02 14.23 -5.02
CA GLU A 71 -1.04 15.08 -4.33
C GLU A 71 0.27 14.32 -4.08
N VAL A 72 0.21 13.16 -3.43
CA VAL A 72 1.41 12.32 -3.19
C VAL A 72 2.07 11.89 -4.48
N LYS A 73 1.28 11.51 -5.50
CA LYS A 73 1.82 11.12 -6.81
C LYS A 73 2.61 12.26 -7.47
N LYS A 74 2.23 13.51 -7.21
CA LYS A 74 2.89 14.70 -7.76
C LYS A 74 4.11 15.11 -6.93
N THR A 75 4.02 15.09 -5.61
CA THR A 75 5.08 15.59 -4.71
C THR A 75 6.12 14.53 -4.36
N GLY A 76 5.71 13.26 -4.33
CA GLY A 76 6.50 12.16 -3.76
C GLY A 76 6.59 12.20 -2.24
N GLU A 77 5.70 12.94 -1.58
CA GLU A 77 5.70 13.17 -0.13
C GLU A 77 4.46 12.57 0.54
N ASP A 78 4.61 12.17 1.80
CA ASP A 78 3.51 11.64 2.61
C ASP A 78 2.41 12.69 2.86
N ASN A 79 1.20 12.22 3.13
CA ASN A 79 0.12 13.06 3.65
C ASN A 79 -0.77 12.30 4.64
N GLU A 80 -1.89 12.91 5.04
CA GLU A 80 -2.77 12.35 6.06
C GLU A 80 -3.43 11.01 5.65
N PHE A 81 -3.51 10.71 4.35
CA PHE A 81 -4.07 9.46 3.83
C PHE A 81 -3.02 8.45 3.34
N PHE A 82 -1.84 8.90 2.92
CA PHE A 82 -0.87 8.06 2.23
C PHE A 82 0.57 8.28 2.68
N GLN A 83 1.38 7.23 2.52
CA GLN A 83 2.83 7.23 2.72
C GLN A 83 3.50 6.79 1.43
N VAL A 84 4.67 7.36 1.15
CA VAL A 84 5.59 6.82 0.16
C VAL A 84 6.53 5.83 0.84
N MET A 85 6.62 4.64 0.27
CA MET A 85 7.47 3.54 0.74
C MET A 85 8.34 3.00 -0.40
N TYR A 86 9.42 2.29 -0.06
CA TYR A 86 10.23 1.54 -1.00
C TYR A 86 9.76 0.10 -1.08
N LYS A 87 9.42 -0.39 -2.27
CA LYS A 87 9.02 -1.78 -2.48
C LYS A 87 10.25 -2.69 -2.56
N ILE A 88 10.40 -3.57 -1.58
CA ILE A 88 11.55 -4.49 -1.50
C ILE A 88 11.23 -5.83 -2.17
N LYS A 89 9.99 -6.30 -2.02
CA LYS A 89 9.43 -7.48 -2.68
C LYS A 89 7.96 -7.24 -3.01
N ASP A 90 7.33 -8.16 -3.72
CA ASP A 90 5.92 -8.04 -4.12
C ASP A 90 4.97 -7.83 -2.93
N ASP A 91 5.26 -8.46 -1.80
CA ASP A 91 4.47 -8.43 -0.58
C ASP A 91 5.12 -7.62 0.55
N LEU A 92 6.25 -6.93 0.31
CA LEU A 92 6.98 -6.20 1.34
C LEU A 92 7.41 -4.81 0.88
N GLY A 93 7.00 -3.80 1.65
CA GLY A 93 7.39 -2.41 1.50
C GLY A 93 8.05 -1.88 2.76
N ILE A 94 8.92 -0.88 2.63
CA ILE A 94 9.62 -0.27 3.75
C ILE A 94 9.42 1.23 3.75
N LYS A 95 9.01 1.74 4.91
CA LYS A 95 8.98 3.17 5.19
C LYS A 95 10.26 3.55 5.91
N ILE A 96 10.98 4.51 5.32
CA ILE A 96 12.15 5.14 5.92
C ILE A 96 11.75 6.57 6.26
N SER A 97 11.90 6.95 7.52
CA SER A 97 11.76 8.32 8.03
C SER A 97 12.77 8.53 9.16
N GLU A 98 12.36 8.97 10.34
CA GLU A 98 13.19 8.87 11.56
C GLU A 98 13.41 7.41 11.96
N HIS A 99 12.46 6.54 11.60
CA HIS A 99 12.47 5.11 11.87
C HIS A 99 12.29 4.31 10.58
N ILE A 100 12.73 3.05 10.63
CA ILE A 100 12.60 2.07 9.57
C ILE A 100 11.47 1.12 9.94
N TYR A 101 10.42 1.12 9.14
CA TYR A 101 9.27 0.23 9.32
C TYR A 101 9.07 -0.69 8.12
N LEU A 102 9.01 -1.98 8.38
CA LEU A 102 8.60 -2.98 7.39
C LEU A 102 7.08 -3.13 7.40
N HIS A 103 6.50 -3.16 6.20
CA HIS A 103 5.08 -3.37 5.99
C HIS A 103 4.86 -4.57 5.09
N HIS A 104 3.88 -5.39 5.44
CA HIS A 104 3.40 -6.43 4.55
C HIS A 104 2.25 -5.89 3.71
N ILE A 105 2.42 -5.96 2.39
CA ILE A 105 1.49 -5.47 1.39
C ILE A 105 0.39 -6.51 1.19
N ALA A 106 -0.86 -6.06 1.26
CA ALA A 106 -2.04 -6.87 1.02
C ALA A 106 -2.17 -7.18 -0.49
N THR A 107 -1.42 -8.19 -0.95
CA THR A 107 -1.49 -8.68 -2.33
C THR A 107 -2.81 -9.40 -2.63
N GLY A 108 -3.15 -9.51 -3.92
CA GLY A 108 -4.38 -10.20 -4.38
C GLY A 108 -5.61 -9.31 -4.56
N LEU A 109 -5.47 -7.98 -4.47
CA LEU A 109 -6.56 -7.01 -4.65
C LEU A 109 -6.67 -6.52 -6.09
N ALA A 110 -6.85 -7.45 -7.02
CA ALA A 110 -6.87 -7.16 -8.45
C ALA A 110 -7.96 -7.96 -9.19
N ILE A 111 -8.50 -7.35 -10.24
CA ILE A 111 -9.36 -8.00 -11.24
C ILE A 111 -8.55 -8.14 -12.52
N LYS A 112 -8.32 -9.38 -12.98
CA LYS A 112 -7.59 -9.67 -14.23
C LYS A 112 -6.26 -8.90 -14.34
N GLU A 113 -5.50 -8.86 -13.24
CA GLU A 113 -4.19 -8.17 -13.09
C GLU A 113 -4.27 -6.66 -12.80
N ASN A 114 -5.40 -6.00 -12.97
CA ASN A 114 -5.56 -4.59 -12.64
C ASN A 114 -6.02 -4.39 -11.20
N ARG A 115 -5.33 -3.49 -10.49
CA ARG A 115 -5.69 -3.12 -9.11
C ARG A 115 -7.04 -2.43 -9.07
N ILE A 116 -7.79 -2.72 -8.00
CA ILE A 116 -9.10 -2.10 -7.75
C ILE A 116 -8.93 -0.61 -7.42
N VAL A 117 -7.92 -0.28 -6.62
CA VAL A 117 -7.51 1.09 -6.28
C VAL A 117 -6.07 1.35 -6.73
N PRO A 118 -5.70 2.60 -7.03
CA PRO A 118 -4.40 2.90 -7.63
C PRO A 118 -3.23 2.88 -6.62
N TRP A 119 -3.50 2.73 -5.33
CA TRP A 119 -2.50 2.69 -4.25
C TRP A 119 -2.40 1.29 -3.60
N GLU A 120 -1.31 1.05 -2.90
CA GLU A 120 -1.08 -0.14 -2.07
C GLU A 120 -1.86 -0.09 -0.76
N CYS A 121 -2.28 -1.28 -0.33
CA CYS A 121 -2.89 -1.52 0.97
C CYS A 121 -1.93 -2.40 1.77
N VAL A 122 -1.82 -2.15 3.08
CA VAL A 122 -0.97 -2.95 3.98
C VAL A 122 -1.82 -3.64 5.03
N ASP A 123 -1.37 -4.81 5.49
CA ASP A 123 -2.06 -5.54 6.55
C ASP A 123 -1.35 -5.58 7.89
N SER A 124 -0.10 -5.16 7.90
CA SER A 124 0.72 -5.10 9.10
C SER A 124 1.89 -4.14 8.93
N LYS A 125 2.40 -3.70 10.07
CA LYS A 125 3.54 -2.81 10.21
C LYS A 125 4.41 -3.32 11.35
N LEU A 126 5.71 -3.38 11.13
CA LEU A 126 6.73 -3.79 12.09
C LEU A 126 7.81 -2.71 12.16
N TYR A 127 8.08 -2.20 13.35
CA TYR A 127 9.27 -1.41 13.61
C TYR A 127 10.51 -2.31 13.53
N ILE A 128 11.52 -1.90 12.76
CA ILE A 128 12.78 -2.64 12.63
C ILE A 128 13.88 -1.93 13.42
N ALA A 129 14.10 -0.66 13.15
CA ALA A 129 15.21 0.11 13.71
C ALA A 129 15.01 1.62 13.49
N ASP A 130 15.97 2.42 13.95
CA ASP A 130 16.06 3.84 13.61
C ASP A 130 16.92 4.04 12.36
N THR A 131 16.58 5.03 11.53
CA THR A 131 17.34 5.36 10.30
C THR A 131 18.77 5.77 10.64
N TRP A 132 18.94 6.47 11.77
CA TRP A 132 20.14 7.26 12.08
C TRP A 132 20.45 8.21 10.91
N TRP A 133 21.57 8.93 10.90
CA TRP A 133 21.86 9.92 9.84
C TRP A 133 22.19 9.28 8.47
N GLU A 134 21.76 8.04 8.22
CA GLU A 134 21.95 7.30 6.98
C GLU A 134 20.96 7.76 5.90
N SER A 135 21.37 7.66 4.65
CA SER A 135 20.48 7.91 3.52
C SER A 135 19.56 6.72 3.26
N ASP A 136 18.39 6.99 2.68
CA ASP A 136 17.47 5.94 2.20
C ASP A 136 18.19 4.93 1.30
N ASP A 137 19.06 5.39 0.39
CA ASP A 137 19.80 4.52 -0.52
C ASP A 137 20.73 3.55 0.21
N ASN A 138 21.44 4.00 1.25
CA ASN A 138 22.30 3.14 2.07
C ASN A 138 21.44 2.08 2.78
N ILE A 139 20.34 2.51 3.41
CA ILE A 139 19.43 1.63 4.15
C ILE A 139 18.84 0.56 3.24
N ILE A 140 18.42 0.93 2.03
CA ILE A 140 17.87 -0.02 1.05
C ILE A 140 18.94 -1.01 0.59
N ASP A 141 20.16 -0.55 0.32
CA ASP A 141 21.27 -1.42 -0.07
C ASP A 141 21.63 -2.41 1.05
N ASP A 142 21.74 -1.93 2.29
CA ASP A 142 22.00 -2.77 3.46
C ASP A 142 20.89 -3.81 3.68
N MET A 143 19.61 -3.47 3.51
CA MET A 143 18.52 -4.45 3.64
C MET A 143 18.55 -5.54 2.58
N ARG A 144 19.17 -5.29 1.43
CA ARG A 144 19.32 -6.28 0.36
C ARG A 144 20.55 -7.15 0.55
N ASN A 145 21.61 -6.59 1.13
CA ASN A 145 22.93 -7.21 1.15
C ASN A 145 23.35 -7.75 2.51
N LEU A 146 22.79 -7.24 3.62
CA LEU A 146 23.07 -7.72 4.97
C LEU A 146 22.08 -8.80 5.41
N SER A 147 22.53 -9.70 6.27
CA SER A 147 21.62 -10.54 7.04
C SER A 147 20.80 -9.70 8.03
N ILE A 148 19.66 -10.21 8.48
CA ILE A 148 18.80 -9.48 9.44
C ILE A 148 19.55 -9.13 10.74
N ILE A 149 20.45 -10.00 11.22
CA ILE A 149 21.23 -9.75 12.45
C ILE A 149 22.23 -8.61 12.22
N GLU A 150 22.94 -8.60 11.09
CA GLU A 150 23.88 -7.52 10.74
C GLU A 150 23.16 -6.19 10.55
N PHE A 151 21.99 -6.21 9.89
CA PHE A 151 21.16 -5.04 9.71
C PHE A 151 20.73 -4.45 11.06
N LEU A 152 20.14 -5.27 11.93
CA LEU A 152 19.72 -4.86 13.27
C LEU A 152 20.89 -4.33 14.09
N SER A 153 22.06 -4.96 14.01
CA SER A 153 23.27 -4.49 14.69
C SER A 153 23.74 -3.13 14.19
N LYS A 154 23.68 -2.86 12.87
CA LYS A 154 24.08 -1.58 12.27
C LYS A 154 23.13 -0.45 12.66
N TYR A 155 21.83 -0.70 12.60
CA TYR A 155 20.78 0.30 12.84
C TYR A 155 20.28 0.34 14.29
N LYS A 156 20.89 -0.45 15.19
CA LYS A 156 20.52 -0.56 16.62
C LYS A 156 19.08 -0.99 16.85
N GLY A 157 18.55 -1.86 15.99
CA GLY A 157 17.26 -2.52 16.20
C GLY A 157 17.39 -3.63 17.23
N TYR A 158 17.07 -3.34 18.49
CA TYR A 158 17.02 -4.31 19.59
C TYR A 158 15.66 -4.28 20.28
#